data_AF-A0A9X0I3V1-F1
#
_entry.id   AF-A0A9X0I3V1-F1
#
_cell.length_a   1.000
_cell.length_b   1.000
_cell.length_c   1.000
_cell.angle_alpha   90.00
_cell.angle_beta   90.00
_cell.angle_gamma   90.00
#
_symmetry.space_group_name_H-M   'P 1'
#
loop_
_entity.id
_entity.type
_entity.pdbx_description
1 polymer ?
#
loop_
_entity_poly.entity_id
_entity_poly.type
_entity_poly.pdbx_seq_one_letter_code
_entity_poly.pdbx_strand_id
1 'polypeptide(L)'
;MGEGEKTRLVAWSNELRRVHDRLREALTLTRDAVADGVPAESATRDLLLFCHGFCAALAAHHEGEDRDLFPAIAEQHPELRDTLYYLRQDHSMIAHLLTGLQTAVARAAPPAELDRHLEGLAAIMESHFRYEERQLLTVLDTLALTADPETVLGPL
;
A
#
# COMPACT_ATOMS: atom_id res chain seq x y z
N MET A 1 -23.88 -20.70 -20.31
CA MET A 1 -22.77 -19.75 -20.09
C MET A 1 -23.32 -18.36 -20.30
N GLY A 2 -23.72 -17.68 -19.22
CA GLY A 2 -24.44 -16.40 -19.30
C GLY A 2 -23.48 -15.21 -19.23
N GLU A 3 -23.80 -14.14 -19.92
CA GLU A 3 -23.06 -12.86 -19.96
C GLU A 3 -22.76 -12.26 -18.57
N GLY A 4 -23.49 -12.69 -17.52
CA GLY A 4 -23.24 -12.31 -16.13
C GLY A 4 -21.96 -12.90 -15.51
N GLU A 5 -21.41 -13.98 -16.06
CA GLU A 5 -20.17 -14.60 -15.57
C GLU A 5 -18.92 -13.91 -16.14
N LYS A 6 -19.06 -13.27 -17.32
CA LYS A 6 -17.97 -12.52 -17.99
C LYS A 6 -17.81 -11.08 -17.51
N THR A 7 -18.82 -10.53 -16.83
CA THR A 7 -18.79 -9.16 -16.26
C THR A 7 -18.08 -9.11 -14.90
N ARG A 8 -17.63 -10.26 -14.38
CA ARG A 8 -17.08 -10.41 -13.02
C ARG A 8 -15.62 -10.89 -12.95
N LEU A 9 -14.89 -10.84 -14.07
CA LEU A 9 -13.45 -10.64 -13.99
C LEU A 9 -13.27 -9.20 -13.52
N VAL A 10 -13.23 -9.00 -12.20
CA VAL A 10 -12.59 -7.80 -11.68
C VAL A 10 -11.20 -7.81 -12.30
N ALA A 11 -10.86 -6.76 -13.05
CA ALA A 11 -9.50 -6.56 -13.49
C ALA A 11 -8.69 -6.19 -12.24
N TRP A 12 -8.29 -7.21 -11.47
CA TRP A 12 -7.48 -7.07 -10.25
C TRP A 12 -6.25 -6.19 -10.50
N SER A 13 -5.74 -6.22 -11.74
CA SER A 13 -4.69 -5.33 -12.24
C SER A 13 -5.04 -3.84 -12.13
N ASN A 14 -6.27 -3.45 -12.50
CA ASN A 14 -6.74 -2.07 -12.41
C ASN A 14 -6.96 -1.65 -10.95
N GLU A 15 -7.51 -2.53 -10.12
CA GLU A 15 -7.73 -2.23 -8.70
C GLU A 15 -6.41 -2.07 -7.95
N LEU A 16 -5.43 -2.94 -8.22
CA LEU A 16 -4.08 -2.82 -7.65
C LEU A 16 -3.43 -1.48 -8.00
N ARG A 17 -3.42 -1.13 -9.30
CA ARG A 17 -2.90 0.18 -9.76
C ARG A 17 -3.59 1.35 -9.09
N ARG A 18 -4.92 1.30 -9.02
CA ARG A 18 -5.73 2.36 -8.40
C ARG A 18 -5.37 2.53 -6.92
N VAL A 19 -5.18 1.44 -6.19
CA VAL A 19 -4.76 1.45 -4.78
C VAL A 19 -3.34 2.02 -4.65
N HIS A 20 -2.40 1.59 -5.47
CA HIS A 20 -1.04 2.14 -5.48
C HIS A 20 -1.01 3.65 -5.76
N ASP A 21 -1.76 4.13 -6.74
CA ASP A 21 -1.81 5.55 -7.09
C ASP A 21 -2.36 6.40 -5.94
N ARG A 22 -3.37 5.90 -5.23
CA ARG A 22 -3.93 6.56 -4.04
C ARG A 22 -2.97 6.54 -2.86
N LEU A 23 -2.21 5.47 -2.67
CA LEU A 23 -1.16 5.41 -1.64
C LEU A 23 -0.02 6.40 -1.94
N ARG A 24 0.35 6.57 -3.22
CA ARG A 24 1.29 7.61 -3.66
C ARG A 24 0.76 9.01 -3.36
N GLU A 25 -0.52 9.26 -3.63
CA GLU A 25 -1.19 10.54 -3.32
C GLU A 25 -1.24 10.81 -1.81
N ALA A 26 -1.67 9.82 -1.01
CA ALA A 26 -1.72 9.94 0.45
C ALA A 26 -0.34 10.21 1.06
N LEU A 27 0.71 9.59 0.54
CA LEU A 27 2.09 9.87 0.95
C LEU A 27 2.50 11.31 0.61
N THR A 28 2.12 11.80 -0.57
CA THR A 28 2.42 13.18 -0.99
C THR A 28 1.75 14.18 -0.05
N LEU A 29 0.44 14.01 0.21
CA LEU A 29 -0.31 14.84 1.16
C LEU A 29 0.30 14.81 2.58
N THR A 30 0.75 13.64 3.02
CA THR A 30 1.41 13.49 4.33
C THR A 30 2.72 14.27 4.39
N ARG A 31 3.51 14.26 3.32
CA ARG A 31 4.78 15.01 3.23
C ARG A 31 4.55 16.52 3.17
N ASP A 32 3.57 16.96 2.38
CA ASP A 32 3.20 18.37 2.30
C ASP A 32 2.75 18.91 3.67
N ALA A 33 1.97 18.12 4.41
CA ALA A 33 1.55 18.47 5.78
C ALA A 33 2.75 18.57 6.76
N VAL A 34 3.80 17.75 6.60
CA VAL A 34 5.04 17.87 7.39
C VAL A 34 5.82 19.14 7.00
N ALA A 35 5.91 19.44 5.70
CA ALA A 35 6.66 20.57 5.18
C ALA A 35 6.04 21.92 5.54
N ASP A 36 4.71 22.01 5.53
CA ASP A 36 3.98 23.26 5.74
C ASP A 36 4.06 23.79 7.17
N GLY A 37 4.25 22.94 8.18
CA GLY A 37 4.88 23.29 9.47
C GLY A 37 4.47 24.58 10.21
N VAL A 38 3.29 25.16 9.98
CA VAL A 38 2.88 26.43 10.63
C VAL A 38 2.49 26.17 12.09
N PRO A 39 3.02 26.92 13.07
CA PRO A 39 2.65 26.75 14.48
C PRO A 39 1.22 27.24 14.72
N ALA A 40 0.26 26.35 14.56
CA ALA A 40 -1.08 26.45 15.11
C ALA A 40 -1.53 25.04 15.49
N GLU A 41 -2.21 24.90 16.62
CA GLU A 41 -2.68 23.62 17.18
C GLU A 41 -3.51 22.77 16.18
N SER A 42 -4.06 23.39 15.12
CA SER A 42 -4.76 22.72 14.02
C SER A 42 -3.81 21.97 13.06
N ALA A 43 -2.65 22.51 12.73
CA ALA A 43 -1.72 21.91 11.78
C ALA A 43 -1.13 20.59 12.29
N THR A 44 -0.91 20.48 13.61
CA THR A 44 -0.47 19.22 14.25
C THR A 44 -1.55 18.14 14.19
N ARG A 45 -2.84 18.52 14.24
CA ARG A 45 -3.96 17.56 14.17
C ARG A 45 -4.12 17.00 12.75
N ASP A 46 -4.00 17.84 11.73
CA ASP A 46 -4.11 17.41 10.34
C ASP A 46 -2.93 16.51 9.95
N LEU A 47 -1.71 16.86 10.37
CA LEU A 47 -0.53 16.02 10.19
C LEU A 47 -0.70 14.63 10.83
N LEU A 48 -1.23 14.58 12.06
CA LEU A 48 -1.52 13.32 12.74
C LEU A 48 -2.55 12.50 11.95
N LEU A 49 -3.62 13.14 11.47
CA LEU A 49 -4.66 12.48 10.69
C LEU A 49 -4.11 11.89 9.37
N PHE A 50 -3.34 12.66 8.62
CA PHE A 50 -2.74 12.18 7.36
C PHE A 50 -1.74 11.06 7.61
N CYS A 51 -0.81 11.21 8.56
CA CYS A 51 0.15 10.17 8.92
C CYS A 51 -0.56 8.87 9.33
N HIS A 52 -1.55 8.96 10.22
CA HIS A 52 -2.27 7.78 10.69
C HIS A 52 -3.10 7.13 9.59
N GLY A 53 -3.82 7.92 8.79
CA GLY A 53 -4.61 7.41 7.67
C GLY A 53 -3.74 6.70 6.63
N PHE A 54 -2.64 7.33 6.23
CA PHE A 54 -1.66 6.75 5.31
C PHE A 54 -1.06 5.45 5.86
N CYS A 55 -0.57 5.45 7.11
CA CYS A 55 0.03 4.26 7.70
C CYS A 55 -0.97 3.10 7.80
N ALA A 56 -2.21 3.38 8.19
CA ALA A 56 -3.26 2.37 8.31
C ALA A 56 -3.64 1.79 6.95
N ALA A 57 -3.78 2.64 5.93
CA ALA A 57 -4.14 2.21 4.59
C ALA A 57 -3.04 1.35 3.94
N LEU A 58 -1.77 1.76 4.06
CA LEU A 58 -0.65 0.99 3.50
C LEU A 58 -0.49 -0.36 4.20
N ALA A 59 -0.65 -0.40 5.53
CA ALA A 59 -0.61 -1.65 6.28
C ALA A 59 -1.76 -2.60 5.87
N ALA A 60 -2.98 -2.09 5.79
CA ALA A 60 -4.15 -2.88 5.41
C ALA A 60 -4.04 -3.46 3.99
N HIS A 61 -3.51 -2.67 3.06
CA HIS A 61 -3.24 -3.09 1.69
C HIS A 61 -2.28 -4.29 1.64
N HIS A 62 -1.08 -4.16 2.18
CA HIS A 62 -0.09 -5.26 2.16
C HIS A 62 -0.54 -6.48 2.97
N GLU A 63 -1.24 -6.29 4.10
CA GLU A 63 -1.79 -7.40 4.88
C GLU A 63 -2.86 -8.18 4.11
N GLY A 64 -3.69 -7.48 3.33
CA GLY A 64 -4.70 -8.10 2.48
C GLY A 64 -4.07 -8.86 1.32
N GLU A 65 -2.99 -8.34 0.72
CA GLU A 65 -2.24 -9.06 -0.30
C GLU A 65 -1.60 -10.33 0.24
N ASP A 66 -0.92 -10.23 1.39
CA ASP A 66 -0.25 -11.37 2.03
C ASP A 66 -1.21 -12.47 2.42
N ARG A 67 -2.39 -12.09 2.93
CA ARG A 67 -3.39 -13.02 3.47
C ARG A 67 -4.27 -13.63 2.39
N ASP A 68 -4.66 -12.85 1.38
CA ASP A 68 -5.73 -13.22 0.46
C ASP A 68 -5.25 -13.29 -1.00
N LEU A 69 -4.58 -12.24 -1.51
CA LEU A 69 -4.20 -12.17 -2.94
C LEU A 69 -3.06 -13.14 -3.29
N PHE A 70 -1.95 -13.08 -2.57
CA PHE A 70 -0.76 -13.86 -2.87
C PHE A 70 -0.99 -15.37 -2.76
N PRO A 71 -1.75 -15.90 -1.78
CA PRO A 71 -2.13 -17.31 -1.77
C PRO A 71 -2.93 -17.72 -3.01
N ALA A 72 -3.89 -16.90 -3.45
CA ALA A 72 -4.68 -17.17 -4.66
C ALA A 72 -3.80 -17.19 -5.93
N ILE A 73 -2.84 -16.26 -6.03
CA ILE A 73 -1.85 -16.26 -7.11
C ILE A 73 -0.98 -17.53 -7.03
N ALA A 74 -0.47 -17.90 -5.86
CA ALA A 74 0.42 -19.05 -5.70
C ALA A 74 -0.25 -20.41 -5.98
N GLU A 75 -1.58 -20.48 -5.89
CA GLU A 75 -2.37 -21.65 -6.26
C GLU A 75 -2.51 -21.79 -7.78
N GLN A 76 -2.79 -20.69 -8.48
CA GLN A 76 -3.02 -20.67 -9.93
C GLN A 76 -1.72 -20.53 -10.74
N HIS A 77 -0.71 -19.90 -10.16
CA HIS A 77 0.61 -19.60 -10.75
C HIS A 77 1.76 -20.04 -9.81
N PRO A 78 1.97 -21.36 -9.63
CA PRO A 78 3.02 -21.90 -8.76
C PRO A 78 4.44 -21.37 -9.03
N GLU A 79 4.72 -20.98 -10.28
CA GLU A 79 5.99 -20.41 -10.74
C GLU A 79 6.32 -19.05 -10.11
N LEU A 80 5.34 -18.35 -9.56
CA LEU A 80 5.52 -17.03 -8.95
C LEU A 80 5.84 -17.10 -7.44
N ARG A 81 5.95 -18.28 -6.84
CA ARG A 81 6.15 -18.41 -5.38
C ARG A 81 7.37 -17.67 -4.86
N ASP A 82 8.48 -17.69 -5.59
CA ASP A 82 9.69 -16.96 -5.21
C ASP A 82 9.46 -15.44 -5.30
N THR A 83 8.80 -14.97 -6.37
CA THR A 83 8.38 -13.58 -6.54
C THR A 83 7.51 -13.10 -5.37
N LEU A 84 6.48 -13.86 -5.01
CA LEU A 84 5.58 -13.56 -3.89
C LEU A 84 6.30 -13.61 -2.53
N TYR A 85 7.33 -14.45 -2.41
CA TYR A 85 8.19 -14.46 -1.24
C TYR A 85 8.99 -13.16 -1.10
N TYR A 86 9.58 -12.66 -2.19
CA TYR A 86 10.28 -11.37 -2.17
C TYR A 86 9.35 -10.19 -1.89
N LEU A 87 8.14 -10.17 -2.46
CA LEU A 87 7.13 -9.13 -2.16
C LEU A 87 6.76 -9.10 -0.67
N ARG A 88 6.57 -10.26 -0.03
CA ARG A 88 6.37 -10.36 1.42
C ARG A 88 7.54 -9.85 2.25
N GLN A 89 8.77 -10.00 1.75
CA GLN A 89 9.94 -9.42 2.41
C GLN A 89 9.92 -7.90 2.34
N ASP A 90 9.54 -7.32 1.20
CA ASP A 90 9.34 -5.87 1.06
C ASP A 90 8.23 -5.39 2.01
N HIS A 91 7.10 -6.11 2.10
CA HIS A 91 6.02 -5.78 3.04
C HIS A 91 6.51 -5.74 4.49
N SER A 92 7.34 -6.72 4.89
CA SER A 92 7.94 -6.77 6.23
C SER A 92 8.86 -5.57 6.49
N MET A 93 9.64 -5.15 5.49
CA MET A 93 10.49 -3.96 5.58
C MET A 93 9.65 -2.68 5.70
N ILE A 94 8.62 -2.55 4.87
CA ILE A 94 7.72 -1.38 4.89
C ILE A 94 6.98 -1.29 6.23
N ALA A 95 6.48 -2.40 6.76
CA ALA A 95 5.84 -2.45 8.08
C ALA A 95 6.77 -1.97 9.20
N HIS A 96 8.06 -2.32 9.14
CA HIS A 96 9.07 -1.80 10.07
C HIS A 96 9.24 -0.28 9.95
N LEU A 97 9.33 0.24 8.73
CA LEU A 97 9.45 1.68 8.49
C LEU A 97 8.20 2.46 8.95
N LEU A 98 7.01 1.91 8.71
CA LEU A 98 5.74 2.47 9.18
C LEU A 98 5.70 2.55 10.71
N THR A 99 6.15 1.50 11.40
CA THR A 99 6.25 1.49 12.87
C THR A 99 7.20 2.59 13.36
N GLY A 100 8.33 2.78 12.68
CA GLY A 100 9.28 3.86 12.95
C GLY A 100 8.64 5.25 12.81
N LEU A 101 7.94 5.50 11.70
CA LEU A 101 7.21 6.75 11.48
C LEU A 101 6.14 6.98 12.54
N GLN A 102 5.31 5.99 12.84
CA GLN A 102 4.27 6.08 13.86
C GLN A 102 4.85 6.40 15.25
N THR A 103 5.99 5.80 15.59
CA THR A 103 6.71 6.09 16.84
C THR A 103 7.21 7.54 16.88
N ALA A 104 7.78 8.03 15.77
CA ALA A 104 8.23 9.42 15.66
C ALA A 104 7.07 10.42 15.78
N VAL A 105 5.93 10.11 15.16
CA VAL A 105 4.69 10.89 15.25
C VAL A 105 4.16 10.89 16.69
N ALA A 106 4.07 9.73 17.34
CA ALA A 106 3.54 9.61 18.70
C ALA A 106 4.34 10.40 19.75
N ARG A 107 5.64 10.58 19.53
CA ARG A 107 6.52 11.39 20.40
C ARG A 107 6.67 12.85 19.95
N ALA A 108 5.90 13.29 18.97
CA ALA A 108 5.98 14.62 18.37
C ALA A 108 7.41 14.98 17.90
N ALA A 109 8.04 14.09 17.14
CA ALA A 109 9.37 14.33 16.58
C ALA A 109 9.38 15.60 15.70
N PRO A 110 10.53 16.30 15.58
CA PRO A 110 10.64 17.50 14.75
C PRO A 110 10.30 17.20 13.27
N PRO A 111 9.77 18.18 12.51
CA PRO A 111 9.41 17.98 11.10
C PRO A 111 10.53 17.39 10.23
N ALA A 112 11.77 17.84 10.45
CA ALA A 112 12.93 17.33 9.73
C ALA A 112 13.21 15.83 9.98
N GLU A 113 12.79 15.28 11.12
CA GLU A 113 12.88 13.84 11.38
C GLU A 113 11.74 13.07 10.70
N LEU A 114 10.51 13.59 10.77
CA LEU A 114 9.35 13.00 10.09
C LEU A 114 9.56 12.95 8.57
N ASP A 115 10.11 14.00 7.97
CA ASP A 115 10.42 14.06 6.54
C ASP A 115 11.43 12.96 6.14
N ARG A 116 12.47 12.70 6.95
CA ARG A 116 13.41 11.60 6.68
C ARG A 116 12.75 10.23 6.71
N HIS A 117 11.81 10.00 7.65
CA HIS A 117 11.04 8.76 7.67
C HIS A 117 10.17 8.61 6.42
N LEU A 118 9.48 9.68 6.02
CA LEU A 118 8.61 9.70 4.85
C LEU A 118 9.40 9.57 3.53
N GLU A 119 10.58 10.18 3.43
CA GLU A 119 11.47 10.03 2.28
C GLU A 119 11.95 8.57 2.13
N GLY A 120 12.36 7.94 3.24
CA GLY A 120 12.74 6.53 3.26
C GLY A 120 11.59 5.61 2.85
N LEU A 121 10.38 5.85 3.37
CA LEU A 121 9.17 5.13 2.94
C LEU A 121 8.88 5.33 1.46
N ALA A 122 8.94 6.57 0.95
CA ALA A 122 8.68 6.88 -0.45
C ALA A 122 9.61 6.12 -1.39
N ALA A 123 10.91 6.07 -1.07
CA ALA A 123 11.89 5.38 -1.90
C ALA A 123 11.62 3.86 -1.98
N ILE A 124 11.33 3.23 -0.85
CA ILE A 124 11.04 1.79 -0.80
C ILE A 124 9.70 1.47 -1.46
N MET A 125 8.65 2.24 -1.17
CA MET A 125 7.33 2.04 -1.76
C MET A 125 7.34 2.16 -3.28
N GLU A 126 8.01 3.17 -3.84
CA GLU A 126 8.06 3.33 -5.29
C GLU A 126 8.80 2.17 -5.96
N SER A 127 9.90 1.69 -5.36
CA SER A 127 10.60 0.49 -5.84
C SER A 127 9.69 -0.74 -5.79
N HIS A 128 8.99 -0.92 -4.67
CA HIS A 128 8.12 -2.05 -4.40
C HIS A 128 6.92 -2.08 -5.36
N PHE A 129 6.11 -1.02 -5.44
CA PHE A 129 4.95 -0.94 -6.33
C PHE A 129 5.34 -1.17 -7.80
N ARG A 130 6.44 -0.58 -8.26
CA ARG A 130 6.93 -0.83 -9.64
C ARG A 130 7.35 -2.27 -9.87
N TYR A 131 7.93 -2.92 -8.86
CA TYR A 131 8.32 -4.32 -8.95
C TYR A 131 7.08 -5.20 -9.03
N GLU A 132 6.16 -5.03 -8.09
CA GLU A 132 4.91 -5.78 -8.04
C GLU A 132 4.08 -5.61 -9.31
N GLU A 133 3.82 -4.38 -9.73
CA GLU A 133 3.03 -4.10 -10.93
C GLU A 133 3.64 -4.78 -12.17
N ARG A 134 4.97 -4.74 -12.29
CA ARG A 134 5.67 -5.40 -13.41
C ARG A 134 5.53 -6.92 -13.35
N GLN A 135 5.51 -7.52 -12.16
CA GLN A 135 5.44 -8.98 -12.01
C GLN A 135 4.01 -9.51 -12.11
N LEU A 136 3.04 -8.80 -11.55
CA LEU A 136 1.73 -9.37 -11.25
C LEU A 136 0.60 -8.87 -12.14
N LEU A 137 0.66 -7.69 -12.76
CA LEU A 137 -0.51 -7.15 -13.46
C LEU A 137 -1.06 -8.06 -14.57
N THR A 138 -0.18 -8.62 -15.41
CA THR A 138 -0.61 -9.56 -16.45
C THR A 138 -1.24 -10.83 -15.88
N VAL A 139 -0.77 -11.27 -14.71
CA VAL A 139 -1.29 -12.45 -14.00
C VAL A 139 -2.68 -12.13 -13.45
N LEU A 140 -2.83 -10.94 -12.86
CA LEU A 140 -4.06 -10.43 -12.27
C LEU A 140 -5.19 -10.24 -13.29
N ASP A 141 -4.88 -9.99 -14.57
CA ASP A 141 -5.89 -9.92 -15.65
C ASP A 141 -6.65 -11.24 -15.86
N THR A 142 -6.06 -12.36 -15.44
CA THR A 142 -6.62 -13.70 -15.59
C THR A 142 -6.94 -14.41 -14.27
N LEU A 143 -6.70 -13.74 -13.15
CA LEU A 143 -6.86 -14.33 -11.81
C LEU A 143 -8.32 -14.65 -11.52
N ALA A 144 -8.61 -15.92 -11.26
CA ALA A 144 -9.91 -16.37 -10.81
C ALA A 144 -9.98 -16.32 -9.27
N LEU A 145 -10.24 -15.14 -8.70
CA LEU A 145 -10.44 -14.95 -7.26
C LEU A 145 -11.84 -14.41 -6.98
N THR A 146 -12.64 -15.17 -6.22
CA THR A 146 -13.98 -14.75 -5.80
C THR A 146 -13.90 -14.06 -4.44
N ALA A 147 -13.48 -12.79 -4.46
CA ALA A 147 -13.42 -11.93 -3.30
C ALA A 147 -13.81 -10.49 -3.68
N ASP A 148 -14.10 -9.67 -2.69
CA ASP A 148 -14.30 -8.23 -2.88
C ASP A 148 -12.93 -7.53 -2.92
N PRO A 149 -12.58 -6.81 -4.01
CA PRO A 149 -11.29 -6.13 -4.13
C PRO A 149 -11.01 -5.13 -3.02
N GLU A 150 -12.02 -4.41 -2.52
CA GLU A 150 -11.84 -3.45 -1.41
C GLU A 150 -11.46 -4.16 -0.10
N THR A 151 -11.92 -5.40 0.08
CA THR A 151 -11.56 -6.24 1.22
C THR A 151 -10.13 -6.78 1.10
N VAL A 152 -9.68 -7.12 -0.11
CA VAL A 152 -8.37 -7.76 -0.36
C VAL A 152 -7.25 -6.73 -0.53
N LEU A 153 -7.48 -5.64 -1.25
CA LEU A 153 -6.47 -4.62 -1.52
C LEU A 153 -6.54 -3.45 -0.53
N GLY A 154 -7.50 -3.48 0.39
CA GLY A 154 -7.73 -2.45 1.40
C GLY A 154 -8.64 -1.31 0.90
N PRO A 155 -9.36 -0.66 1.84
CA PRO A 155 -10.21 0.47 1.48
C PRO A 155 -9.36 1.70 1.20
N LEU A 156 -9.57 2.32 0.03
CA LEU A 156 -9.07 3.66 -0.30
C LEU A 156 -10.14 4.49 -1.02
#